data_AF-D6TFP9-F1
#
_entry.id   AF-D6TFP9-F1
#
_cell.length_a   1.000
_cell.length_b   1.000
_cell.length_c   1.000
_cell.angle_alpha   90.00
_cell.angle_beta   90.00
_cell.angle_gamma   90.00
#
_symmetry.space_group_name_H-M   'P 1'
#
loop_
_entity.id
_entity.type
_entity.pdbx_description
1 polymer ?
#
loop_
_entity_poly.entity_id
_entity_poly.type
_entity_poly.pdbx_seq_one_letter_code
_entity_poly.pdbx_strand_id
1 'polypeptide(L)'
;MSEALPKEELLDDQYLAIWQGEQNYLRTRWSVSTFFMSISFAILGLSFQNALLPSQVLAMRIAGLLIYWFSYLLHMQLYKHTVSLRKYLLELEKNQKTQFVLQGRVGRNPSRNPYYTANNLLLWFGLLYTIGIIALFLFKI
;
A
#
# COMPACT_ATOMS: atom_id res chain seq x y z
N MET A 1 22.41 -39.63 6.42
CA MET A 1 21.26 -40.08 5.60
C MET A 1 20.24 -38.97 5.65
N SER A 2 19.97 -38.31 4.52
CA SER A 2 18.89 -37.33 4.40
C SER A 2 17.62 -38.12 4.14
N GLU A 3 16.73 -38.24 5.13
CA GLU A 3 15.36 -38.69 4.87
C GLU A 3 14.73 -37.67 3.91
N ALA A 4 14.36 -38.14 2.71
CA ALA A 4 13.64 -37.31 1.77
C ALA A 4 12.25 -37.06 2.36
N LEU A 5 11.99 -35.83 2.77
CA LEU A 5 10.68 -35.41 3.27
C LEU A 5 9.60 -35.77 2.25
N PRO A 6 8.43 -36.28 2.69
CA PRO A 6 7.32 -36.55 1.81
C PRO A 6 6.96 -35.29 1.01
N LYS A 7 6.68 -35.46 -0.28
CA LYS A 7 6.47 -34.38 -1.27
C LYS A 7 5.43 -33.33 -0.84
N GLU A 8 4.48 -33.70 0.01
CA GLU A 8 3.45 -32.80 0.55
C GLU A 8 4.03 -31.83 1.60
N GLU A 9 4.89 -32.31 2.50
CA GLU A 9 5.53 -31.48 3.54
C GLU A 9 6.44 -30.40 2.93
N LEU A 10 7.12 -30.75 1.83
CA LEU A 10 7.96 -29.83 1.04
C LEU A 10 7.16 -28.72 0.35
N LEU A 11 5.89 -28.96 0.00
CA LEU A 11 5.00 -27.97 -0.63
C LEU A 11 4.34 -27.05 0.40
N ASP A 12 4.06 -27.58 1.59
CA ASP A 12 3.53 -26.81 2.73
C ASP A 12 4.56 -25.81 3.27
N ASP A 13 5.84 -26.19 3.36
CA ASP A 13 6.93 -25.27 3.72
C ASP A 13 7.12 -24.15 2.68
N GLN A 14 7.04 -24.49 1.39
CA GLN A 14 7.10 -23.49 0.31
C GLN A 14 5.92 -22.53 0.37
N TYR A 15 4.72 -23.04 0.62
CA TYR A 15 3.52 -22.23 0.81
C TYR A 15 3.70 -21.24 1.97
N LEU A 16 4.17 -21.71 3.13
CA LEU A 16 4.40 -20.88 4.30
C LEU A 16 5.49 -19.81 4.05
N ALA A 17 6.57 -20.16 3.37
CA ALA A 17 7.63 -19.22 3.00
C ALA A 17 7.11 -18.10 2.08
N ILE A 18 6.29 -18.45 1.08
CA ILE A 18 5.67 -17.47 0.17
C ILE A 18 4.68 -16.58 0.93
N TRP A 19 3.89 -17.16 1.83
CA TRP A 19 2.95 -16.41 2.67
C TRP A 19 3.65 -15.43 3.60
N GLN A 20 4.74 -15.84 4.27
CA GLN A 20 5.57 -14.94 5.08
C GLN A 20 6.19 -13.82 4.23
N GLY A 21 6.65 -14.16 3.03
CA GLY A 21 7.09 -13.19 2.03
C GLY A 21 6.01 -12.15 1.72
N GLU A 22 4.78 -12.58 1.44
CA GLU A 22 3.63 -11.68 1.20
C GLU A 22 3.41 -10.72 2.37
N GLN A 23 3.44 -11.20 3.62
CA GLN A 23 3.27 -10.36 4.81
C GLN A 23 4.39 -9.29 4.95
N ASN A 24 5.64 -9.67 4.67
CA ASN A 24 6.76 -8.74 4.68
C ASN A 24 6.63 -7.66 3.59
N TYR A 25 6.18 -8.03 2.40
CA TYR A 25 5.90 -7.08 1.32
C TYR A 25 4.73 -6.15 1.66
N LEU A 26 3.66 -6.67 2.26
CA LEU A 26 2.52 -5.88 2.74
C LEU A 26 2.95 -4.84 3.78
N ARG A 27 3.75 -5.26 4.76
CA ARG A 27 4.32 -4.37 5.78
C ARG A 27 5.20 -3.30 5.14
N THR A 28 6.12 -3.69 4.27
CA THR A 28 7.01 -2.77 3.57
C THR A 28 6.24 -1.74 2.76
N ARG A 29 5.24 -2.18 1.99
CA ARG A 29 4.36 -1.28 1.23
C ARG A 29 3.72 -0.23 2.14
N TRP A 30 3.12 -0.65 3.24
CA TRP A 30 2.48 0.28 4.16
C TRP A 30 3.48 1.23 4.80
N SER A 31 4.61 0.72 5.30
CA SER A 31 5.66 1.54 5.93
C SER A 31 6.24 2.59 4.98
N VAL A 32 6.54 2.22 3.73
CA VAL A 32 7.08 3.16 2.75
C VAL A 32 6.03 4.20 2.37
N SER A 33 4.78 3.78 2.12
CA SER A 33 3.70 4.72 1.80
C SER A 33 3.42 5.71 2.91
N THR A 34 3.33 5.25 4.17
CA THR A 34 3.07 6.13 5.31
C THR A 34 4.22 7.09 5.59
N PHE A 35 5.47 6.65 5.38
CA PHE A 35 6.65 7.52 5.48
C PHE A 35 6.61 8.67 4.47
N PHE A 36 6.37 8.39 3.20
CA PHE A 36 6.29 9.48 2.21
C PHE A 36 5.05 10.36 2.40
N MET A 37 3.92 9.78 2.84
CA MET A 37 2.73 10.57 3.18
C MET A 37 2.96 11.48 4.39
N SER A 38 3.66 11.02 5.42
CA SER A 38 3.96 11.87 6.58
C SER A 38 4.88 13.03 6.21
N ILE A 39 5.89 12.80 5.35
CA ILE A 39 6.75 13.87 4.81
C ILE A 39 5.91 14.86 4.00
N SER A 40 5.04 14.37 3.14
CA SER A 40 4.13 15.20 2.34
C SER A 40 3.29 16.13 3.23
N PHE A 41 2.64 15.59 4.25
CA PHE A 41 1.84 16.39 5.19
C PHE A 41 2.68 17.31 6.07
N ALA A 42 3.91 16.91 6.45
CA ALA A 42 4.82 17.77 7.18
C ALA A 42 5.22 19.00 6.34
N ILE A 43 5.54 18.81 5.06
CA ILE A 43 5.85 19.91 4.14
C ILE A 43 4.64 20.84 3.97
N LEU A 44 3.44 20.28 3.86
CA LEU A 44 2.21 21.09 3.84
C LEU A 44 2.06 21.92 5.12
N GLY A 45 2.25 21.30 6.29
CA GLY A 45 2.17 21.99 7.58
C GLY A 45 3.18 23.14 7.68
N LEU A 46 4.41 22.91 7.21
CA LEU A 46 5.45 23.95 7.16
C LEU A 46 5.08 25.10 6.22
N SER A 47 4.29 24.85 5.17
CA SER A 47 3.86 25.92 4.23
C SER A 47 2.96 26.98 4.87
N PHE A 48 2.41 26.74 6.06
CA PHE A 48 1.61 27.72 6.80
C PHE A 48 2.44 28.62 7.72
N GLN A 49 3.77 28.54 7.68
CA GLN A 49 4.61 29.42 8.49
C GLN A 49 4.62 30.86 7.93
N ASN A 50 4.29 31.83 8.78
CA ASN A 50 4.14 33.26 8.43
C ASN A 50 5.41 33.94 7.91
N ALA A 51 6.59 33.31 8.02
CA ALA A 51 7.88 33.87 7.62
C ALA A 51 8.25 33.60 6.15
N LEU A 52 7.42 32.85 5.42
CA LEU A 52 7.74 32.40 4.06
C LEU A 52 7.25 33.38 2.99
N LEU A 53 8.03 33.53 1.92
CA LEU A 53 7.58 34.27 0.73
C LEU A 53 6.46 33.49 0.02
N PRO A 54 5.49 34.16 -0.63
CA PRO A 54 4.39 33.48 -1.34
C PRO A 54 4.86 32.45 -2.38
N SER A 55 5.97 32.71 -3.06
CA SER A 55 6.58 31.78 -4.02
C SER A 55 7.12 30.52 -3.35
N GLN A 56 7.68 30.63 -2.13
CA GLN A 56 8.17 29.51 -1.34
C GLN A 56 7.01 28.67 -0.80
N VAL A 57 5.95 29.32 -0.30
CA VAL A 57 4.72 28.65 0.16
C VAL A 57 4.13 27.80 -0.96
N LEU A 58 3.98 28.37 -2.17
CA LEU A 58 3.45 27.65 -3.32
C LEU A 58 4.35 26.46 -3.71
N ALA A 59 5.67 26.66 -3.77
CA ALA A 59 6.62 25.60 -4.07
C ALA A 59 6.55 24.45 -3.07
N MET A 60 6.44 24.74 -1.77
CA MET A 60 6.31 23.73 -0.72
C MET A 60 5.00 22.94 -0.87
N ARG A 61 3.87 23.59 -1.14
CA ARG A 61 2.59 22.91 -1.35
C ARG A 61 2.62 22.00 -2.56
N ILE A 62 3.17 22.46 -3.68
CA ILE A 62 3.33 21.64 -4.90
C ILE A 62 4.26 20.46 -4.61
N ALA A 63 5.39 20.68 -3.93
CA ALA A 63 6.30 19.60 -3.56
C ALA A 63 5.63 18.55 -2.66
N GLY A 64 4.89 18.99 -1.63
CA GLY A 64 4.10 18.11 -0.77
C GLY A 64 3.10 17.28 -1.57
N LEU A 65 2.39 17.91 -2.52
CA LEU A 65 1.44 17.23 -3.41
C LEU A 65 2.11 16.18 -4.30
N LEU A 66 3.25 16.51 -4.90
CA LEU A 66 4.01 15.59 -5.74
C LEU A 66 4.51 14.38 -4.94
N ILE A 67 4.99 14.60 -3.71
CA ILE A 67 5.43 13.52 -2.81
C ILE A 67 4.24 12.62 -2.44
N TYR A 68 3.05 13.19 -2.22
CA TYR A 68 1.85 12.39 -1.98
C TYR A 68 1.53 11.48 -3.15
N TRP A 69 1.44 12.03 -4.36
CA TRP A 69 1.11 11.25 -5.56
C TRP A 69 2.20 10.23 -5.89
N PHE A 70 3.46 10.56 -5.66
CA PHE A 70 4.56 9.60 -5.74
C PHE A 70 4.38 8.43 -4.76
N SER A 71 4.04 8.71 -3.50
CA SER A 71 3.74 7.68 -2.49
C SER A 71 2.57 6.79 -2.92
N TYR A 72 1.52 7.39 -3.47
CA TYR A 72 0.36 6.66 -3.99
C TYR A 72 0.72 5.74 -5.16
N LEU A 73 1.49 6.22 -6.14
CA LEU A 73 1.95 5.41 -7.27
C LEU A 73 2.83 4.25 -6.81
N LEU A 74 3.72 4.50 -5.85
CA LEU A 74 4.57 3.47 -5.25
C LEU A 74 3.71 2.43 -4.50
N HIS A 75 2.68 2.86 -3.76
CA HIS A 75 1.72 1.98 -3.12
C HIS A 75 1.02 1.05 -4.13
N MET A 76 0.54 1.61 -5.24
CA MET A 76 -0.11 0.86 -6.31
C MET A 76 0.84 -0.16 -6.95
N GLN A 77 2.09 0.22 -7.21
CA GLN A 77 3.06 -0.67 -7.83
C GLN A 77 3.38 -1.86 -6.92
N LEU A 78 3.60 -1.62 -5.63
CA LEU A 78 3.83 -2.69 -4.65
C LEU A 78 2.59 -3.58 -4.45
N TYR A 79 1.39 -3.02 -4.54
CA TYR A 79 0.14 -3.80 -4.48
C TYR A 79 0.03 -4.85 -5.59
N LYS A 80 0.49 -4.54 -6.82
CA LYS A 80 0.47 -5.51 -7.93
C LYS A 80 1.24 -6.78 -7.59
N HIS A 81 2.40 -6.66 -6.93
CA HIS A 81 3.19 -7.81 -6.51
C HIS A 81 2.45 -8.66 -5.46
N THR A 82 1.85 -8.02 -4.44
CA THR A 82 1.04 -8.73 -3.45
C THR A 82 -0.13 -9.48 -4.10
N VAL A 83 -0.84 -8.85 -5.05
CA VAL A 83 -1.95 -9.49 -5.76
C VAL A 83 -1.47 -10.74 -6.52
N SER A 84 -0.30 -10.66 -7.16
CA SER A 84 0.25 -11.81 -7.89
C SER A 84 0.58 -12.98 -6.96
N LEU A 85 1.27 -12.72 -5.84
CA LEU A 85 1.61 -13.75 -4.86
C LEU A 85 0.34 -14.38 -4.26
N ARG A 86 -0.65 -13.56 -3.96
CA ARG A 86 -1.92 -14.03 -3.39
C ARG A 86 -2.71 -14.91 -4.36
N LYS A 87 -2.70 -14.60 -5.65
CA LYS A 87 -3.30 -15.45 -6.70
C LYS A 87 -2.60 -16.80 -6.78
N TYR A 88 -1.27 -16.81 -6.71
CA TYR A 88 -0.49 -18.05 -6.73
C TYR A 88 -0.77 -18.93 -5.51
N LEU A 89 -0.80 -18.36 -4.30
CA LEU A 89 -1.18 -19.09 -3.08
C LEU A 89 -2.61 -19.66 -3.17
N LEU A 90 -3.57 -18.89 -3.71
CA LEU A 90 -4.94 -19.38 -3.94
C LEU A 90 -5.00 -20.53 -4.95
N GLU A 91 -4.13 -20.52 -5.96
CA GLU A 91 -4.04 -21.60 -6.94
C GLU A 91 -3.48 -22.89 -6.32
N LEU A 92 -2.49 -22.77 -5.42
CA LEU A 92 -1.98 -23.91 -4.65
C LEU A 92 -3.08 -24.53 -3.76
N GLU A 93 -3.85 -23.70 -3.06
CA GLU A 93 -4.99 -24.15 -2.24
C GLU A 93 -6.08 -24.81 -3.09
N LYS A 94 -6.45 -24.19 -4.21
CA LYS A 94 -7.51 -24.71 -5.10
C LYS A 94 -7.14 -26.07 -5.69
N ASN A 95 -5.86 -26.28 -5.97
CA ASN A 95 -5.35 -27.53 -6.51
C ASN A 95 -5.07 -28.59 -5.43
N GLN A 96 -5.44 -28.34 -4.16
CA GLN A 96 -5.18 -29.23 -3.02
C GLN A 96 -3.71 -29.64 -2.89
N LYS A 97 -2.79 -28.78 -3.35
CA LYS A 97 -1.34 -29.03 -3.28
C LYS A 97 -0.77 -28.71 -1.90
N THR A 98 -1.59 -28.17 -1.00
CA THR A 98 -1.23 -27.78 0.36
C THR A 98 -2.38 -28.16 1.30
N GLN A 99 -2.06 -28.50 2.55
CA GLN A 99 -3.09 -28.74 3.57
C GLN A 99 -3.67 -27.44 4.14
N PHE A 100 -2.95 -26.33 3.98
CA PHE A 100 -3.37 -25.01 4.44
C PHE A 100 -4.47 -24.40 3.56
N VAL A 101 -5.45 -23.72 4.19
CA VAL A 101 -6.53 -22.97 3.51
C VAL A 101 -6.61 -21.55 4.09
N LEU A 102 -5.47 -20.85 4.13
CA LEU A 102 -5.35 -19.53 4.75
C LEU A 102 -5.95 -18.44 3.85
N GLN A 103 -5.60 -18.41 2.57
CA GLN A 103 -6.05 -17.38 1.62
C GLN A 103 -7.53 -17.54 1.28
N GLY A 104 -8.01 -18.76 1.09
CA GLY A 104 -9.41 -19.07 0.83
C GLY A 104 -10.34 -18.66 1.97
N ARG A 105 -9.90 -18.81 3.24
CA ARG A 105 -10.66 -18.32 4.40
C ARG A 105 -10.63 -16.80 4.52
N VAL A 106 -9.47 -16.17 4.27
CA VAL A 106 -9.31 -14.70 4.31
C VAL A 106 -10.06 -14.01 3.16
N GLY A 107 -10.27 -14.69 2.03
CA GLY A 107 -11.05 -14.22 0.89
C GLY A 107 -12.58 -14.35 1.06
N ARG A 108 -13.05 -15.28 1.89
CA ARG A 108 -14.48 -15.53 2.14
C ARG A 108 -15.13 -14.56 3.13
N ASN A 109 -14.40 -13.60 3.70
CA ASN A 109 -14.98 -12.68 4.67
C ASN A 109 -15.88 -11.64 3.95
N PRO A 110 -17.22 -11.72 4.04
CA PRO A 110 -18.14 -10.88 3.27
C PRO A 110 -18.11 -9.42 3.71
N SER A 111 -17.54 -9.12 4.88
CA SER A 111 -17.30 -7.77 5.40
C SER A 111 -16.12 -7.06 4.73
N ARG A 112 -15.32 -7.76 3.90
CA ARG A 112 -14.26 -7.15 3.09
C ARG A 112 -14.85 -6.61 1.80
N ASN A 113 -15.69 -5.60 1.94
CA ASN A 113 -16.39 -4.96 0.84
C ASN A 113 -15.36 -4.45 -0.21
N PRO A 114 -15.36 -4.96 -1.46
CA PRO A 114 -14.31 -4.67 -2.44
C PRO A 114 -14.19 -3.18 -2.77
N TYR A 115 -15.26 -2.40 -2.54
CA TYR A 115 -15.32 -0.96 -2.77
C TYR A 115 -14.45 -0.14 -1.80
N TYR A 116 -14.18 -0.64 -0.59
CA TYR A 116 -13.32 0.03 0.41
C TYR A 116 -11.91 -0.58 0.43
N THR A 117 -11.29 -0.66 -0.74
CA THR A 117 -9.87 -1.03 -0.82
C THR A 117 -9.02 0.15 -0.33
N ALA A 118 -7.96 -0.12 0.42
CA ALA A 118 -7.00 0.90 0.87
C ALA A 118 -6.53 1.84 -0.26
N ASN A 119 -6.38 1.32 -1.48
CA ASN A 119 -6.04 2.12 -2.65
C ASN A 119 -7.09 3.20 -2.96
N ASN A 120 -8.38 2.89 -2.85
CA ASN A 120 -9.46 3.85 -3.10
C ASN A 120 -9.46 4.93 -2.01
N LEU A 121 -9.23 4.55 -0.76
CA LEU A 121 -9.12 5.51 0.35
C LEU A 121 -7.96 6.49 0.10
N LEU A 122 -6.77 5.98 -0.24
CA LEU A 122 -5.60 6.80 -0.54
C LEU A 122 -5.81 7.68 -1.78
N LEU A 123 -6.55 7.20 -2.78
CA LEU A 123 -6.92 8.02 -3.94
C LEU A 123 -7.80 9.20 -3.52
N TRP A 124 -8.86 8.93 -2.74
CA TRP A 124 -9.77 9.97 -2.24
C TRP A 124 -9.05 11.00 -1.37
N PHE A 125 -8.16 10.57 -0.49
CA PHE A 125 -7.31 11.49 0.28
C PHE A 125 -6.41 12.34 -0.62
N GLY A 126 -5.86 11.76 -1.70
CA GLY A 126 -5.05 12.52 -2.68
C GLY A 126 -5.85 13.56 -3.44
N LEU A 127 -7.08 13.22 -3.83
CA LEU A 127 -8.00 14.15 -4.47
C LEU A 127 -8.38 15.28 -3.50
N LEU A 128 -8.77 14.96 -2.27
CA LEU A 128 -9.07 15.95 -1.22
C LEU A 128 -7.88 16.87 -0.97
N TYR A 129 -6.67 16.31 -0.91
CA TYR A 129 -5.45 17.08 -0.70
C TYR A 129 -5.16 18.02 -1.90
N THR A 130 -5.35 17.54 -3.13
CA THR A 130 -5.23 18.35 -4.35
C THR A 130 -6.22 19.51 -4.33
N ILE A 131 -7.49 19.22 -4.03
CA ILE A 131 -8.55 20.23 -3.93
C ILE A 131 -8.22 21.25 -2.84
N GLY A 132 -7.71 20.81 -1.69
CA GLY A 132 -7.28 21.68 -0.60
C GLY A 132 -6.20 22.66 -1.02
N ILE A 133 -5.16 22.19 -1.74
CA ILE A 133 -4.11 23.08 -2.26
C ILE A 133 -4.66 24.07 -3.29
N ILE A 134 -5.53 23.63 -4.19
CA ILE A 134 -6.18 24.51 -5.17
C ILE A 134 -7.01 25.58 -4.47
N ALA A 135 -7.79 25.19 -3.46
CA ALA A 135 -8.58 26.13 -2.66
C ALA A 135 -7.68 27.17 -1.98
N LEU A 136 -6.60 26.73 -1.29
CA LEU A 136 -5.66 27.64 -0.65
C LEU A 136 -5.04 28.63 -1.66
N PHE A 137 -4.67 28.14 -2.84
CA PHE A 137 -4.17 28.99 -3.92
C PHE A 137 -5.19 30.04 -4.38
N LEU A 138 -6.45 29.65 -4.57
CA LEU A 138 -7.53 30.57 -4.97
C LEU A 138 -7.83 31.62 -3.89
N PHE A 139 -7.78 31.23 -2.62
CA PHE A 139 -8.00 32.14 -1.49
C PHE A 139 -6.77 32.99 -1.14
N LYS A 140 -5.63 32.82 -1.83
CA LYS A 140 -4.36 33.51 -1.58
C LYS A 140 -3.89 33.40 -0.11
N ILE A 141 -4.24 32.29 0.53
CA ILE A 141 -3.74 31.85 1.84
C ILE A 141 -2.53 30.97 1.56
#